data_AF-A0A1V5AB05-F1
#
_entry.id   AF-A0A1V5AB05-F1
#
_cell.length_a   1.000
_cell.length_b   1.000
_cell.length_c   1.000
_cell.angle_alpha   90.00
_cell.angle_beta   90.00
_cell.angle_gamma   90.00
#
_symmetry.space_group_name_H-M   'P 1'
#
loop_
_entity.id
_entity.type
_entity.pdbx_description
1 polymer ?
#
loop_
_entity_poly.entity_id
_entity_poly.type
_entity_poly.pdbx_seq_one_letter_code
_entity_poly.pdbx_strand_id
1 'polypeptide(L)'
;MPPVLTLLHVYVFCHIASGLLLGLLFYAWKRDRLLVTACVAGALLPDLIDKPLGILLTGTVGYGRIYAHTLIFAAFVTIAGVAAWRWNRKEGLLVLALGCGVFSHQILDAMWFEPAAWFWPVLGPFPPPDLDIPILSYFLADLLQPAEWLFAVASLFIAAIFLGIHGRWMRIAPALSLLLAIFSIWVFLSAVTGSPSVITGWDDPWDNAIVALMLLLSAAGVDRAGGVMGDTYT
;
A
#
# COMPACT_ATOMS: atom_id res chain seq x y z
N MET A 1 -11.98 -17.39 21.33
CA MET A 1 -12.68 -16.54 20.35
C MET A 1 -11.64 -15.54 19.87
N PRO A 2 -11.24 -15.52 18.59
CA PRO A 2 -10.37 -14.44 18.14
C PRO A 2 -11.17 -13.13 18.27
N PRO A 3 -10.56 -12.02 18.70
CA PRO A 3 -11.25 -10.75 18.75
C PRO A 3 -11.69 -10.40 17.33
N VAL A 4 -12.98 -10.13 17.17
CA VAL A 4 -13.69 -9.83 15.90
C VAL A 4 -13.37 -8.41 15.40
N LEU A 5 -12.14 -7.92 15.67
CA LEU A 5 -11.73 -6.53 15.49
C LEU A 5 -10.38 -6.40 14.74
N THR A 6 -9.97 -7.43 13.99
CA THR A 6 -8.61 -7.50 13.41
C THR A 6 -8.50 -7.20 11.91
N LEU A 7 -9.48 -6.56 11.26
CA LEU A 7 -9.43 -6.38 9.80
C LEU A 7 -9.99 -5.04 9.30
N LEU A 8 -9.67 -3.95 9.98
CA LEU A 8 -9.89 -2.60 9.43
C LEU A 8 -8.68 -1.73 9.75
N HIS A 9 -7.57 -1.97 9.03
CA HIS A 9 -6.38 -1.13 9.10
C HIS A 9 -6.11 -0.55 7.72
N VAL A 10 -6.43 0.73 7.56
CA VAL A 10 -6.24 1.43 6.29
C VAL A 10 -5.05 2.35 6.42
N TYR A 11 -3.88 1.81 6.12
CA TYR A 11 -2.71 2.65 5.93
C TYR A 11 -2.71 3.22 4.50
N VAL A 12 -3.45 4.29 4.25
CA VAL A 12 -3.52 4.97 2.95
C VAL A 12 -2.12 5.34 2.46
N PHE A 13 -1.26 5.86 3.32
CA PHE A 13 0.10 6.23 2.96
C PHE A 13 1.01 5.02 2.75
N CYS A 14 0.78 3.90 3.45
CA CYS A 14 1.48 2.64 3.16
C CYS A 14 1.17 2.14 1.75
N HIS A 15 -0.10 2.23 1.34
CA HIS A 15 -0.53 1.89 -0.01
C HIS A 15 0.14 2.78 -1.06
N ILE A 16 0.18 4.10 -0.83
CA ILE A 16 0.91 5.04 -1.69
C ILE A 16 2.40 4.66 -1.77
N ALA A 17 3.03 4.37 -0.63
CA ALA A 17 4.43 3.97 -0.58
C ALA A 17 4.69 2.70 -1.41
N SER A 18 3.81 1.70 -1.33
CA SER A 18 3.91 0.47 -2.12
C SER A 18 3.82 0.73 -3.63
N GLY A 19 2.87 1.57 -4.05
CA GLY A 19 2.72 1.97 -5.44
C GLY A 19 3.92 2.75 -5.97
N LEU A 20 4.49 3.65 -5.15
CA LEU A 20 5.71 4.38 -5.48
C LEU A 20 6.91 3.44 -5.62
N LEU A 21 7.12 2.54 -4.66
CA LEU A 21 8.24 1.59 -4.68
C LEU A 21 8.18 0.65 -5.89
N LEU A 22 7.00 0.06 -6.17
CA LEU A 22 6.78 -0.74 -7.38
C LEU A 22 6.98 0.08 -8.65
N GLY A 23 6.43 1.30 -8.67
CA GLY A 23 6.61 2.24 -9.76
C GLY A 23 8.08 2.52 -10.05
N LEU A 24 8.90 2.74 -9.01
CA LEU A 24 10.34 2.96 -9.16
C LEU A 24 11.06 1.75 -9.78
N LEU A 25 10.62 0.52 -9.51
CA LEU A 25 11.16 -0.67 -10.17
C LEU A 25 10.85 -0.64 -11.68
N PHE A 26 9.61 -0.31 -12.06
CA PHE A 26 9.23 -0.14 -13.46
C PHE A 26 9.98 1.03 -14.13
N TYR A 27 10.15 2.13 -13.42
CA TYR A 27 10.88 3.30 -13.91
C TYR A 27 12.37 2.99 -14.12
N ALA A 28 13.01 2.24 -13.22
CA ALA A 28 14.40 1.82 -13.40
C ALA A 28 14.58 1.00 -14.69
N TRP A 29 13.56 0.22 -15.08
CA TRP A 29 13.56 -0.59 -16.30
C TRP A 29 13.25 0.21 -17.57
N LYS A 30 12.15 0.99 -17.59
CA LYS A 30 11.63 1.62 -18.81
C LYS A 30 11.83 3.12 -18.92
N ARG A 31 12.23 3.77 -17.82
CA ARG A 31 12.37 5.24 -17.71
C ARG A 31 11.09 5.99 -18.08
N ASP A 32 9.93 5.35 -17.94
CA ASP A 32 8.62 5.96 -18.18
C ASP A 32 7.96 6.30 -16.84
N ARG A 33 7.72 7.61 -16.64
CA ARG A 33 7.11 8.13 -15.42
C ARG A 33 5.65 7.70 -15.27
N LEU A 34 4.97 7.42 -16.38
CA LEU A 34 3.56 6.99 -16.35
C LEU A 34 3.38 5.62 -15.70
N LEU A 35 4.42 4.78 -15.70
CA LEU A 35 4.38 3.49 -15.01
C LEU A 35 4.35 3.66 -13.49
N VAL A 36 5.00 4.69 -12.97
CA VAL A 36 4.95 5.02 -11.53
C VAL A 36 3.55 5.47 -11.15
N THR A 37 2.97 6.40 -11.94
CA THR A 37 1.60 6.86 -11.70
C THR A 37 0.60 5.72 -11.81
N ALA A 38 0.80 4.77 -12.74
CA ALA A 38 -0.05 3.60 -12.88
C ALA A 38 0.03 2.68 -11.64
N CYS A 39 1.22 2.42 -11.11
CA CYS A 39 1.37 1.61 -9.88
C CYS A 39 0.71 2.28 -8.67
N VAL A 40 0.91 3.59 -8.49
CA VAL A 40 0.26 4.35 -7.39
C VAL A 40 -1.26 4.36 -7.56
N ALA A 41 -1.76 4.59 -8.77
CA ALA A 41 -3.19 4.54 -9.05
C ALA A 41 -3.76 3.15 -8.73
N GLY A 42 -3.08 2.09 -9.16
CA GLY A 42 -3.47 0.71 -8.87
C GLY A 42 -3.49 0.41 -7.38
N ALA A 43 -2.48 0.88 -6.63
CA ALA A 43 -2.36 0.67 -5.19
C ALA A 43 -3.41 1.43 -4.36
N LEU A 44 -4.14 2.38 -4.95
CA LEU A 44 -5.25 3.09 -4.32
C LEU A 44 -6.62 2.63 -4.83
N LEU A 45 -6.65 2.00 -6.00
CA LEU A 45 -7.88 1.73 -6.74
C LEU A 45 -8.89 0.87 -5.98
N PRO A 46 -8.50 -0.24 -5.30
CA PRO A 46 -9.48 -1.08 -4.60
C PRO A 46 -10.28 -0.31 -3.55
N ASP A 47 -9.58 0.42 -2.70
CA ASP A 47 -10.16 1.27 -1.67
C ASP A 47 -11.05 2.39 -2.21
N LEU A 48 -10.61 3.05 -3.30
CA LEU A 48 -11.38 4.12 -3.92
C LEU A 48 -12.70 3.63 -4.53
N ILE A 49 -12.79 2.35 -4.89
CA ILE A 49 -14.01 1.73 -5.41
C ILE A 49 -14.84 1.17 -4.25
N ASP A 50 -14.26 0.28 -3.46
CA ASP A 50 -15.03 -0.57 -2.56
C ASP A 50 -15.49 0.16 -1.31
N LYS A 51 -14.73 1.12 -0.77
CA LYS A 51 -15.17 1.86 0.44
C LYS A 51 -16.37 2.75 0.19
N PRO A 52 -16.39 3.63 -0.83
CA PRO A 52 -17.59 4.43 -1.12
C PRO A 52 -18.79 3.55 -1.48
N LEU A 53 -18.55 2.47 -2.23
CA LEU A 53 -19.61 1.53 -2.60
C LEU A 53 -20.16 0.80 -1.37
N GLY A 54 -19.30 0.40 -0.44
CA GLY A 54 -19.66 -0.19 0.84
C GLY A 54 -20.60 0.68 1.65
N ILE A 55 -20.22 1.95 1.82
CA ILE A 55 -21.03 2.97 2.50
C ILE A 55 -22.36 3.18 1.77
N LEU A 56 -22.37 3.24 0.44
CA LEU A 56 -23.60 3.41 -0.34
C LEU A 56 -24.56 2.22 -0.17
N LEU A 57 -24.04 1.00 -0.09
CA LEU A 57 -24.84 -0.22 0.00
C LEU A 57 -25.37 -0.48 1.42
N THR A 58 -24.66 -0.05 2.46
CA THR A 58 -24.93 -0.47 3.84
C THR A 58 -25.09 0.67 4.85
N GLY A 59 -24.70 1.90 4.48
CA GLY A 59 -24.68 3.04 5.38
C GLY A 59 -23.53 3.03 6.40
N THR A 60 -22.63 2.04 6.35
CA THR A 60 -21.49 1.88 7.29
C THR A 60 -20.16 1.81 6.54
N VAL A 61 -19.06 2.06 7.25
CA VAL A 61 -17.68 1.88 6.78
C VAL A 61 -17.19 0.43 6.91
N GLY A 62 -17.90 -0.42 7.66
CA GLY A 62 -17.56 -1.83 7.89
C GLY A 62 -17.86 -2.77 6.72
N TYR A 63 -17.92 -2.26 5.48
CA TYR A 63 -18.23 -3.03 4.28
C TYR A 63 -17.39 -2.61 3.07
N GLY A 64 -16.08 -2.47 3.25
CA GLY A 64 -15.18 -1.84 2.27
C GLY A 64 -14.26 -2.78 1.46
N ARG A 65 -14.37 -4.11 1.63
CA ARG A 65 -13.52 -5.12 0.96
C ARG A 65 -14.37 -6.06 0.13
N ILE A 66 -14.89 -5.55 -0.98
CA ILE A 66 -15.87 -6.23 -1.82
C ILE A 66 -15.29 -6.54 -3.21
N TYR A 67 -15.78 -5.92 -4.28
CA TYR A 67 -15.50 -6.32 -5.65
C TYR A 67 -14.06 -6.06 -6.09
N ALA A 68 -13.50 -4.88 -5.80
CA ALA A 68 -12.16 -4.50 -6.22
C ALA A 68 -11.05 -5.17 -5.39
N HIS A 69 -11.38 -5.66 -4.19
CA HIS A 69 -10.50 -6.48 -3.36
C HIS A 69 -10.46 -7.97 -3.75
N THR A 70 -11.19 -8.39 -4.78
CA THR A 70 -11.19 -9.78 -5.23
C THR A 70 -10.01 -10.12 -6.15
N LEU A 71 -9.59 -11.38 -6.16
CA LEU A 71 -8.64 -11.92 -7.15
C LEU A 71 -9.19 -11.84 -8.57
N ILE A 72 -10.52 -11.95 -8.76
CA ILE A 72 -11.13 -11.83 -10.09
C ILE A 72 -10.97 -10.40 -10.64
N PHE A 73 -11.05 -9.37 -9.80
CA PHE A 73 -10.77 -7.99 -10.21
C PHE A 73 -9.28 -7.81 -10.57
N ALA A 74 -8.35 -8.29 -9.74
CA ALA A 74 -6.93 -8.25 -10.03
C ALA A 74 -6.58 -9.00 -11.34
N ALA A 75 -7.20 -10.17 -11.54
CA ALA A 75 -7.06 -10.96 -12.76
C ALA A 75 -7.64 -10.23 -13.98
N PHE A 76 -8.81 -9.60 -13.84
CA PHE A 76 -9.43 -8.81 -14.91
C PHE A 76 -8.52 -7.68 -15.37
N VAL A 77 -7.98 -6.87 -14.44
CA VAL A 77 -7.05 -5.78 -14.76
C VAL A 77 -5.79 -6.32 -15.45
N THR A 78 -5.24 -7.43 -14.95
CA THR A 78 -4.04 -8.05 -15.51
C THR A 78 -4.29 -8.61 -16.91
N ILE A 79 -5.39 -9.33 -17.12
CA ILE A 79 -5.79 -9.87 -18.43
C ILE A 79 -6.04 -8.72 -19.41
N ALA A 80 -6.73 -7.65 -18.98
CA ALA A 80 -6.91 -6.46 -19.79
C ALA A 80 -5.57 -5.84 -20.21
N GLY A 81 -4.59 -5.79 -19.29
CA GLY A 81 -3.23 -5.35 -19.60
C GLY A 81 -2.51 -6.24 -20.60
N VAL A 82 -2.58 -7.56 -20.44
CA VAL A 82 -2.00 -8.52 -21.41
C VAL A 82 -2.67 -8.39 -22.78
N ALA A 83 -3.99 -8.23 -22.83
CA ALA A 83 -4.74 -8.04 -24.06
C ALA A 83 -4.36 -6.72 -24.74
N ALA A 84 -4.43 -5.60 -24.02
CA ALA A 84 -3.99 -4.28 -24.49
C ALA A 84 -2.55 -4.30 -25.00
N TRP A 85 -1.68 -5.08 -24.36
CA TRP A 85 -0.30 -5.26 -24.78
C TRP A 85 -0.20 -5.78 -26.23
N ARG A 86 -1.07 -6.71 -26.64
CA ARG A 86 -1.06 -7.28 -28.00
C ARG A 86 -1.29 -6.23 -29.09
N TRP A 87 -2.02 -5.16 -28.79
CA TRP A 87 -2.28 -4.07 -29.73
C TRP A 87 -1.30 -2.91 -29.57
N ASN A 88 -1.07 -2.46 -28.33
CA ASN A 88 -0.14 -1.39 -28.02
C ASN A 88 0.72 -1.77 -26.81
N ARG A 89 2.00 -2.03 -27.05
CA ARG A 89 2.95 -2.47 -26.02
C ARG A 89 3.05 -1.47 -24.86
N LYS A 90 2.92 -0.16 -25.12
CA LYS A 90 3.02 0.89 -24.10
C LYS A 90 1.77 0.91 -23.20
N GLU A 91 0.59 0.95 -23.81
CA GLU A 91 -0.68 0.96 -23.07
C GLU A 91 -0.86 -0.33 -22.26
N GLY A 92 -0.55 -1.48 -22.84
CA GLY A 92 -0.60 -2.75 -22.12
C GLY A 92 0.31 -2.78 -20.89
N LEU A 93 1.52 -2.22 -20.99
CA LEU A 93 2.43 -2.13 -19.85
C LEU A 93 1.91 -1.17 -18.76
N LEU A 94 1.23 -0.07 -19.13
CA LEU A 94 0.59 0.82 -18.15
C LEU A 94 -0.51 0.11 -17.38
N VAL A 95 -1.36 -0.66 -18.07
CA VAL A 95 -2.44 -1.41 -17.41
C VAL A 95 -1.88 -2.56 -16.56
N LEU A 96 -0.78 -3.21 -16.97
CA LEU A 96 -0.10 -4.18 -16.12
C LEU A 96 0.51 -3.55 -14.87
N ALA A 97 1.11 -2.36 -14.98
CA ALA A 97 1.61 -1.61 -13.83
C ALA A 97 0.48 -1.23 -12.86
N LEU A 98 -0.68 -0.84 -13.39
CA LEU A 98 -1.91 -0.66 -12.61
C LEU A 98 -2.31 -1.97 -11.90
N GLY A 99 -2.31 -3.10 -12.60
CA GLY A 99 -2.59 -4.43 -12.02
C GLY A 99 -1.62 -4.82 -10.91
N CYS A 100 -0.33 -4.51 -11.04
CA CYS A 100 0.65 -4.71 -9.98
C CYS A 100 0.33 -3.88 -8.73
N GLY A 101 -0.10 -2.63 -8.90
CA GLY A 101 -0.58 -1.81 -7.79
C GLY A 101 -1.83 -2.37 -7.12
N VAL A 102 -2.81 -2.83 -7.90
CA VAL A 102 -4.03 -3.47 -7.36
C VAL A 102 -3.66 -4.71 -6.54
N PHE A 103 -2.74 -5.53 -7.03
CA PHE A 103 -2.32 -6.74 -6.33
C PHE A 103 -1.50 -6.41 -5.08
N SER A 104 -0.65 -5.38 -5.11
CA SER A 104 0.08 -4.96 -3.90
C SER A 104 -0.86 -4.45 -2.81
N HIS A 105 -1.93 -3.75 -3.19
CA HIS A 105 -2.99 -3.36 -2.26
C HIS A 105 -3.61 -4.58 -1.56
N GLN A 106 -4.05 -5.57 -2.32
CA GLN A 106 -4.64 -6.79 -1.74
C GLN A 106 -3.68 -7.56 -0.83
N ILE A 107 -2.37 -7.52 -1.12
CA ILE A 107 -1.34 -8.11 -0.24
C ILE A 107 -1.22 -7.32 1.07
N LEU A 108 -1.19 -5.99 1.00
CA LEU A 108 -1.08 -5.14 2.18
C LEU A 108 -2.31 -5.24 3.08
N ASP A 109 -3.48 -5.42 2.47
CA ASP A 109 -4.73 -5.68 3.19
C ASP A 109 -4.85 -7.11 3.71
N ALA A 110 -3.83 -7.95 3.48
CA ALA A 110 -3.76 -9.33 3.89
C ALA A 110 -5.02 -10.13 3.51
N MET A 111 -5.53 -9.91 2.29
CA MET A 111 -6.81 -10.47 1.81
C MET A 111 -6.88 -12.01 1.89
N TRP A 112 -5.74 -12.70 2.04
CA TRP A 112 -5.72 -14.14 2.32
C TRP A 112 -6.39 -14.55 3.63
N PHE A 113 -6.55 -13.63 4.59
CA PHE A 113 -7.32 -13.88 5.82
C PHE A 113 -8.83 -13.72 5.64
N GLU A 114 -9.28 -13.14 4.52
CA GLU A 114 -10.69 -13.04 4.11
C GLU A 114 -10.96 -13.86 2.83
N PRO A 115 -10.74 -15.19 2.83
CA PRO A 115 -10.75 -15.99 1.61
C PRO A 115 -12.10 -15.95 0.88
N ALA A 116 -13.23 -15.84 1.60
CA ALA A 116 -14.55 -15.70 0.97
C ALA A 116 -14.66 -14.45 0.10
N ALA A 117 -14.15 -13.30 0.60
CA ALA A 117 -14.09 -12.07 -0.17
C ALA A 117 -13.03 -12.16 -1.28
N TRP A 118 -11.83 -12.63 -0.97
CA TRP A 118 -10.71 -12.63 -1.93
C TRP A 118 -10.97 -13.55 -3.14
N PHE A 119 -11.57 -14.71 -2.92
CA PHE A 119 -11.95 -15.68 -3.97
C PHE A 119 -13.40 -15.55 -4.43
N TRP A 120 -14.11 -14.47 -4.07
CA TRP A 120 -15.48 -14.26 -4.52
C TRP A 120 -15.57 -14.32 -6.05
N PRO A 121 -16.61 -14.97 -6.63
CA PRO A 121 -17.77 -15.61 -5.98
C PRO A 121 -17.58 -17.10 -5.63
N VAL A 122 -16.39 -17.66 -5.82
CA VAL A 122 -16.14 -19.12 -5.76
C VAL A 122 -16.35 -19.69 -4.35
N LEU A 123 -15.95 -18.94 -3.31
CA LEU A 123 -16.04 -19.38 -1.92
C LEU A 123 -17.30 -18.87 -1.19
N GLY A 124 -18.30 -18.38 -1.93
CA GLY A 124 -19.58 -17.92 -1.38
C GLY A 124 -19.74 -16.39 -1.39
N PRO A 125 -20.75 -15.86 -0.67
CA PRO A 125 -21.01 -14.43 -0.61
C PRO A 125 -19.95 -13.67 0.19
N PHE A 126 -19.92 -12.34 0.04
CA PHE A 126 -19.10 -11.48 0.89
C PHE A 126 -19.49 -11.63 2.37
N PRO A 127 -18.54 -11.48 3.31
CA PRO A 127 -18.84 -11.41 4.73
C PRO A 127 -19.87 -10.30 5.04
N PRO A 128 -20.77 -10.50 6.02
CA PRO A 128 -21.73 -9.47 6.39
C PRO A 128 -21.03 -8.20 6.87
N PRO A 129 -21.62 -7.01 6.63
CA PRO A 129 -21.04 -5.74 7.04
C PRO A 129 -20.99 -5.60 8.57
N ASP A 130 -19.94 -4.95 9.07
CA ASP A 130 -19.93 -4.47 10.45
C ASP A 130 -20.71 -3.15 10.54
N LEU A 131 -21.89 -3.22 11.16
CA LEU A 131 -22.85 -2.10 11.22
C LEU A 131 -22.54 -1.11 12.35
N ASP A 132 -21.68 -1.46 13.29
CA ASP A 132 -21.53 -0.72 14.54
C ASP A 132 -20.32 0.25 14.53
N ILE A 133 -19.62 0.38 13.41
CA ILE A 133 -18.41 1.20 13.31
C ILE A 133 -18.74 2.66 13.00
N PRO A 134 -18.47 3.61 13.91
CA PRO A 134 -18.66 5.03 13.63
C PRO A 134 -17.64 5.53 12.61
N ILE A 135 -18.13 6.24 11.58
CA ILE A 135 -17.32 6.75 10.46
C ILE A 135 -16.11 7.55 10.95
N LEU A 136 -16.31 8.48 11.91
CA LEU A 136 -15.23 9.32 12.41
C LEU A 136 -14.17 8.49 13.15
N SER A 137 -14.59 7.55 13.99
CA SER A 137 -13.68 6.69 14.74
C SER A 137 -12.84 5.82 13.81
N TYR A 138 -13.44 5.33 12.73
CA TYR A 138 -12.74 4.56 11.70
C TYR A 138 -11.58 5.35 11.08
N PHE A 139 -11.84 6.56 10.56
CA PHE A 139 -10.78 7.37 9.96
C PHE A 139 -9.72 7.84 10.96
N LEU A 140 -10.13 8.18 12.19
CA LEU A 140 -9.19 8.60 13.24
C LEU A 140 -8.32 7.44 13.72
N ALA A 141 -8.85 6.22 13.77
CA ALA A 141 -8.10 5.04 14.18
C ALA A 141 -6.89 4.80 13.27
N ASP A 142 -7.01 5.07 11.97
CA ASP A 142 -5.89 4.95 11.03
C ASP A 142 -4.97 6.18 11.05
N LEU A 143 -5.54 7.39 10.99
CA LEU A 143 -4.75 8.62 10.85
C LEU A 143 -3.93 8.96 12.09
N LEU A 144 -4.32 8.45 13.26
CA LEU A 144 -3.56 8.64 14.49
C LEU A 144 -2.39 7.67 14.65
N GLN A 145 -2.23 6.69 13.75
CA GLN A 145 -1.12 5.74 13.85
C GLN A 145 0.21 6.37 13.39
N PRO A 146 1.28 6.32 14.21
CA PRO A 146 2.58 6.86 13.83
C PRO A 146 3.14 6.28 12.52
N ALA A 147 2.90 4.98 12.26
CA ALA A 147 3.32 4.31 11.03
C ALA A 147 2.81 5.03 9.77
N GLU A 148 1.57 5.52 9.80
CA GLU A 148 0.92 6.16 8.66
C GLU A 148 1.67 7.44 8.27
N TRP A 149 2.14 8.20 9.26
CA TRP A 149 2.94 9.40 9.03
C TRP A 149 4.39 9.11 8.61
N LEU A 150 4.99 8.00 9.07
CA LEU A 150 6.27 7.53 8.57
C LEU A 150 6.18 7.21 7.06
N PHE A 151 5.12 6.53 6.64
CA PHE A 151 4.86 6.26 5.23
C PHE A 151 4.54 7.53 4.44
N ALA A 152 3.83 8.49 5.03
CA ALA A 152 3.56 9.78 4.39
C ALA A 152 4.86 10.53 4.06
N VAL A 153 5.75 10.65 5.05
CA VAL A 153 7.05 11.33 4.89
C VAL A 153 7.92 10.60 3.87
N ALA A 154 8.00 9.26 3.93
CA ALA A 154 8.74 8.47 2.96
C ALA A 154 8.19 8.63 1.53
N SER A 155 6.86 8.58 1.37
CA SER A 155 6.18 8.73 0.09
C SER A 155 6.41 10.11 -0.52
N LEU A 156 6.28 11.18 0.29
CA LEU A 156 6.56 12.55 -0.16
C LEU A 156 8.01 12.71 -0.59
N PHE A 157 8.95 12.15 0.17
CA PHE A 157 10.38 12.20 -0.15
C PHE A 157 10.68 11.50 -1.49
N ILE A 158 10.18 10.28 -1.65
CA ILE A 158 10.34 9.48 -2.87
C ILE A 158 9.68 10.17 -4.07
N ALA A 159 8.45 10.67 -3.91
CA ALA A 159 7.71 11.37 -4.96
C ALA A 159 8.42 12.66 -5.38
N ALA A 160 8.95 13.45 -4.45
CA ALA A 160 9.67 14.68 -4.76
C ALA A 160 10.91 14.41 -5.62
N ILE A 161 11.71 13.40 -5.27
CA ILE A 161 12.89 13.00 -6.07
C ILE A 161 12.46 12.52 -7.46
N PHE A 162 11.41 11.70 -7.53
CA PHE A 162 10.88 11.21 -8.79
C PHE A 162 10.39 12.34 -9.72
N LEU A 163 9.77 13.38 -9.15
CA LEU A 163 9.34 14.57 -9.88
C LEU A 163 10.51 15.47 -10.33
N GLY A 164 11.75 15.16 -9.94
CA GLY A 164 12.93 15.96 -10.25
C GLY A 164 13.06 17.20 -9.36
N ILE A 165 12.35 17.23 -8.23
CA ILE A 165 12.55 18.26 -7.22
C ILE A 165 13.84 17.89 -6.50
N HIS A 166 14.84 18.75 -6.61
CA HIS A 166 16.14 18.56 -5.98
C HIS A 166 16.50 19.78 -5.13
N GLY A 167 17.25 19.57 -4.05
CA GLY A 167 17.65 20.67 -3.18
C GLY A 167 18.39 20.23 -1.93
N ARG A 168 18.69 21.20 -1.06
CA ARG A 168 19.42 20.96 0.21
C ARG A 168 18.72 19.97 1.14
N TRP A 169 17.40 19.83 1.03
CA TRP A 169 16.61 18.88 1.79
C TRP A 169 17.02 17.43 1.51
N MET A 170 17.60 17.09 0.35
CA MET A 170 18.05 15.72 0.09
C MET A 170 19.14 15.23 1.06
N ARG A 171 19.83 16.15 1.75
CA ARG A 171 20.79 15.80 2.82
C ARG A 171 20.15 15.06 4.00
N ILE A 172 18.83 15.12 4.15
CA ILE A 172 18.13 14.36 5.18
C ILE A 172 17.86 12.90 4.80
N ALA A 173 18.16 12.46 3.55
CA ALA A 173 17.89 11.09 3.10
C ALA A 173 18.50 10.01 4.00
N PRO A 174 19.80 10.07 4.38
CA PRO A 174 20.41 9.03 5.21
C PRO A 174 19.77 8.97 6.61
N ALA A 175 19.45 10.14 7.18
CA ALA A 175 18.79 10.23 8.48
C ALA A 175 17.36 9.67 8.43
N LEU A 176 16.59 10.00 7.38
CA LEU A 176 15.25 9.48 7.16
C LEU A 176 15.26 7.96 6.92
N SER A 177 16.17 7.47 6.08
CA SER A 177 16.35 6.03 5.83
C SER A 177 16.68 5.27 7.12
N LEU A 178 17.65 5.78 7.90
CA LEU A 178 18.00 5.18 9.20
C LEU A 178 16.83 5.18 10.17
N LEU A 179 16.06 6.27 10.24
CA LEU A 179 14.87 6.37 11.08
C LEU A 179 13.82 5.31 10.71
N LEU A 180 13.51 5.18 9.42
CA LEU A 180 12.58 4.17 8.90
C LEU A 180 13.08 2.74 9.20
N ALA A 181 14.39 2.49 9.05
CA ALA A 181 14.98 1.19 9.36
C ALA A 181 14.92 0.85 10.87
N ILE A 182 15.14 1.83 11.75
CA ILE A 182 15.01 1.64 13.19
C ILE A 182 13.56 1.28 13.56
N PHE A 183 12.58 2.01 13.03
CA PHE A 183 11.18 1.70 13.29
C PHE A 183 10.74 0.38 12.64
N SER A 184 11.29 0.02 11.48
CA SER A 184 11.10 -1.30 10.89
C SER A 184 11.56 -2.42 11.83
N ILE A 185 12.76 -2.31 12.40
CA ILE A 185 13.28 -3.29 13.38
C ILE A 185 12.39 -3.34 14.61
N TRP A 186 11.95 -2.19 15.13
CA TRP A 186 11.04 -2.14 16.28
C TRP A 186 9.74 -2.89 16.01
N VAL A 187 9.05 -2.57 14.91
CA VAL A 187 7.78 -3.20 14.55
C VAL A 187 7.99 -4.69 14.23
N PHE A 188 9.11 -5.08 13.63
CA PHE A 188 9.45 -6.48 13.40
C PHE A 188 9.62 -7.25 14.71
N LEU A 189 10.29 -6.66 15.72
CA LEU A 189 10.40 -7.27 17.03
C LEU A 189 9.01 -7.44 17.66
N SER A 190 8.13 -6.44 17.57
CA SER A 190 6.74 -6.57 18.00
C SER A 190 6.00 -7.70 17.30
N ALA A 191 6.20 -7.89 15.99
CA ALA A 191 5.62 -8.99 15.24
C ALA A 191 6.11 -10.36 15.74
N VAL A 192 7.41 -10.52 15.96
CA VAL A 192 8.01 -11.80 16.40
C VAL A 192 7.61 -12.15 17.84
N THR A 193 7.47 -11.16 18.71
CA THR A 193 7.11 -11.37 20.13
C THR A 193 5.60 -11.40 20.37
N GLY A 194 4.79 -10.95 19.41
CA GLY A 194 3.35 -10.72 19.59
C GLY A 194 3.04 -9.60 20.59
N SER A 195 3.99 -8.68 20.81
CA SER A 195 3.79 -7.55 21.73
C SER A 195 3.13 -6.37 21.02
N PRO A 196 2.29 -5.57 21.69
CA PRO A 196 1.72 -4.34 21.13
C PRO A 196 2.81 -3.39 20.60
N SER A 197 2.62 -2.87 19.40
CA SER A 197 3.51 -1.89 18.79
C SER A 197 2.91 -0.49 18.90
N VAL A 198 3.64 0.42 19.55
CA VAL A 198 3.25 1.84 19.63
C VAL A 198 3.28 2.56 18.28
N ILE A 199 3.95 1.96 17.28
CA ILE A 199 4.10 2.55 15.94
C ILE A 199 2.89 2.25 15.07
N THR A 200 2.34 1.04 15.21
CA THR A 200 1.17 0.60 14.45
C THR A 200 -0.12 0.78 15.22
N GLY A 201 -0.07 0.75 16.56
CA GLY A 201 -1.24 0.81 17.45
C GLY A 201 -1.82 -0.56 17.81
N TRP A 202 -1.25 -1.65 17.27
CA TRP A 202 -1.84 -2.99 17.32
C TRP A 202 -0.83 -4.04 17.80
N ASP A 203 -1.34 -5.19 18.23
CA ASP A 203 -0.57 -6.36 18.66
C ASP A 203 -0.62 -7.54 17.66
N ASP A 204 -1.32 -7.39 16.52
CA ASP A 204 -1.37 -8.43 15.50
C ASP A 204 0.01 -8.68 14.87
N PRO A 205 0.53 -9.92 14.90
CA PRO A 205 1.84 -10.25 14.35
C PRO A 205 1.95 -10.06 12.83
N TRP A 206 0.89 -10.34 12.07
CA TRP A 206 0.93 -10.29 10.61
C TRP A 206 0.90 -8.86 10.10
N ASP A 207 0.04 -8.02 10.67
CA ASP A 207 -0.02 -6.60 10.34
C ASP A 207 1.31 -5.92 10.68
N ASN A 208 1.86 -6.21 11.87
CA ASN A 208 3.17 -5.72 12.26
C ASN A 208 4.28 -6.23 11.30
N ALA A 209 4.24 -7.48 10.86
CA ALA A 209 5.23 -7.99 9.90
C ALA A 209 5.14 -7.28 8.54
N ILE A 210 3.94 -7.02 8.03
CA ILE A 210 3.70 -6.29 6.78
C ILE A 210 4.21 -4.86 6.90
N VAL A 211 3.84 -4.15 7.97
CA VAL A 211 4.29 -2.77 8.21
C VAL A 211 5.81 -2.70 8.36
N ALA A 212 6.41 -3.62 9.12
CA ALA A 212 7.86 -3.67 9.29
C ALA A 212 8.58 -3.85 7.94
N LEU A 213 8.11 -4.76 7.09
CA LEU A 213 8.65 -4.96 5.75
C LEU A 213 8.49 -3.69 4.90
N MET A 214 7.32 -3.06 4.93
CA MET A 214 7.07 -1.84 4.15
C MET A 214 7.92 -0.66 4.63
N LEU A 215 8.18 -0.51 5.93
CA LEU A 215 9.11 0.48 6.46
C LEU A 215 10.54 0.22 5.98
N LEU A 216 10.98 -1.03 5.96
CA LEU A 216 12.30 -1.42 5.46
C LEU A 216 12.45 -1.10 3.96
N LEU A 217 11.46 -1.46 3.16
CA LEU A 217 11.45 -1.16 1.72
C LEU A 217 11.42 0.35 1.46
N SER A 218 10.69 1.10 2.28
CA SER A 218 10.66 2.57 2.22
C SER A 218 12.01 3.17 2.58
N ALA A 219 12.70 2.65 3.60
CA ALA A 219 14.07 3.05 3.94
C ALA A 219 15.02 2.84 2.76
N ALA A 220 15.00 1.64 2.15
CA ALA A 220 15.80 1.34 0.96
C ALA A 220 15.45 2.22 -0.24
N GLY A 221 14.17 2.56 -0.41
CA GLY A 221 13.69 3.49 -1.44
C GLY A 221 14.23 4.90 -1.25
N VAL A 222 14.18 5.43 -0.02
CA VAL A 222 14.74 6.73 0.35
C VAL A 222 16.26 6.76 0.13
N ASP A 223 16.97 5.71 0.54
CA ASP A 223 18.43 5.62 0.40
C ASP A 223 18.86 5.59 -1.08
N ARG A 224 18.22 4.74 -1.89
CA ARG A 224 18.48 4.70 -3.35
C ARG A 224 18.16 6.02 -4.02
N ALA A 225 17.08 6.69 -3.63
CA ALA A 225 16.72 7.98 -4.19
C ALA A 225 17.74 9.06 -3.79
N GLY A 226 18.32 8.98 -2.58
CA GLY A 226 19.40 9.86 -2.13
C GLY A 226 20.75 9.59 -2.79
N GLY A 227 21.10 8.32 -3.02
CA GLY A 227 22.40 7.89 -3.56
C GLY A 227 22.66 8.34 -5.01
N VAL A 228 21.62 8.48 -5.84
CA VAL A 228 21.71 8.93 -7.25
C VAL A 228 22.38 10.31 -7.40
N MET A 229 22.49 11.10 -6.33
CA MET A 229 23.12 12.43 -6.34
C MET A 229 24.51 12.50 -5.71
N GLY A 230 25.01 11.44 -5.06
CA GLY A 230 26.40 11.38 -4.62
C GLY A 230 27.37 11.52 -5.81
N ASP A 231 26.97 10.97 -6.96
CA ASP A 231 27.79 10.87 -8.17
C ASP A 231 27.69 12.08 -9.12
N THR A 232 26.80 13.04 -8.87
CA THR A 232 26.61 14.22 -9.74
C THR A 232 27.22 15.51 -9.20
N TYR A 233 27.74 15.49 -7.96
CA TYR A 233 28.33 16.66 -7.29
C TYR A 233 29.77 16.41 -6.79
N THR A 234 30.41 15.33 -7.23
CA THR A 234 31.86 15.07 -7.13
C THR A 234 32.49 15.16 -8.51
#